data_AF-A0A2V7TGN4-F1
#
_entry.id   AF-A0A2V7TGN4-F1
#
_cell.length_a   1.000
_cell.length_b   1.000
_cell.length_c   1.000
_cell.angle_alpha   90.00
_cell.angle_beta   90.00
_cell.angle_gamma   90.00
#
_symmetry.space_group_name_H-M   'P 1'
#
loop_
_entity.id
_entity.type
_entity.pdbx_description
1 polymer ?
#
loop_
_entity_poly.entity_id
_entity_poly.type
_entity_poly.pdbx_seq_one_letter_code
_entity_poly.pdbx_strand_id
1 'polypeptide(L)' 'MGQIVGGQSDVGRLRRVLVKHARDAFGDAPSVERQWHDLRYLAPPAVPAAIAEYDRFLTLLEAAGV' A
#
# COMPACT_ATOMS: atom_id res chain seq x y z
N MET A 1 -27.99 2.37 -6.24
CA MET A 1 -27.75 1.41 -5.15
C MET A 1 -26.29 1.53 -4.75
N GLY A 2 -25.97 1.89 -3.49
CA GLY A 2 -24.57 1.99 -3.05
C GLY A 2 -23.87 0.63 -3.10
N GLN A 3 -22.60 0.62 -3.49
CA GLN A 3 -21.80 -0.61 -3.50
C GLN A 3 -21.50 -1.04 -2.06
N ILE A 4 -21.78 -2.30 -1.72
CA ILE A 4 -21.39 -2.88 -0.44
C ILE A 4 -19.88 -3.13 -0.46
N VAL A 5 -19.16 -2.53 0.48
CA VAL A 5 -17.75 -2.79 0.75
C VAL A 5 -17.68 -3.71 1.97
N GLY A 6 -17.07 -4.89 1.82
CA GLY A 6 -16.90 -5.85 2.92
C GLY A 6 -16.60 -7.27 2.44
N GLY A 7 -16.28 -8.15 3.40
CA GLY A 7 -16.09 -9.58 3.20
C GLY A 7 -16.23 -10.32 4.53
N GLN A 8 -16.87 -11.49 4.54
CA GLN A 8 -17.08 -12.32 5.74
C GLN A 8 -16.06 -13.48 5.79
N SER A 9 -14.86 -13.27 5.30
CA SER A 9 -13.77 -14.26 5.33
C SER A 9 -12.43 -13.59 5.06
N ASP A 10 -11.41 -13.94 5.84
CA ASP A 10 -10.03 -13.46 5.66
C ASP A 10 -9.22 -14.32 4.67
N VAL A 11 -9.77 -15.48 4.25
CA VAL A 11 -9.12 -16.43 3.32
C VAL A 11 -9.94 -16.68 2.05
N GLY A 12 -11.15 -16.12 1.97
CA GLY A 12 -11.98 -16.18 0.78
C GLY A 12 -11.37 -15.38 -0.37
N ARG A 13 -11.84 -15.64 -1.59
CA ARG A 13 -11.34 -14.94 -2.79
C ARG A 13 -11.59 -13.44 -2.69
N LEU A 14 -10.52 -12.66 -2.77
CA LEU A 14 -10.59 -11.20 -2.93
C LEU A 14 -11.24 -10.85 -4.27
N ARG A 15 -12.17 -9.89 -4.25
CA ARG A 15 -12.90 -9.43 -5.44
C ARG A 15 -12.58 -8.00 -5.83
N ARG A 16 -12.28 -7.16 -4.83
CA ARG A 16 -11.86 -5.78 -4.93
C ARG A 16 -11.11 -5.44 -3.66
N VAL A 17 -10.03 -4.67 -3.77
CA VAL A 17 -9.27 -4.17 -2.62
C VAL A 17 -9.01 -2.67 -2.79
N LEU A 18 -9.00 -1.95 -1.67
CA LEU A 18 -8.56 -0.57 -1.65
C LEU A 18 -7.10 -0.52 -1.23
N VAL A 19 -6.29 0.20 -1.99
CA VAL A 19 -4.85 0.28 -1.79
C VAL A 19 -4.40 1.74 -1.95
N LYS A 20 -3.45 2.20 -1.12
CA LYS A 20 -2.81 3.51 -1.24
C LYS A 20 -1.37 3.34 -1.71
N HIS A 21 -1.06 3.82 -2.91
CA HIS A 21 0.25 3.61 -3.51
C HIS A 21 1.37 4.28 -2.71
N ALA A 22 2.53 3.61 -2.60
CA ALA A 22 3.74 4.17 -1.97
C ALA A 22 4.09 5.59 -2.46
N ARG A 23 3.90 5.90 -3.75
CA ARG A 23 4.16 7.24 -4.34
C ARG A 23 3.29 8.35 -3.75
N ASP A 24 2.09 8.00 -3.28
CA ASP A 24 1.12 8.92 -2.66
C ASP A 24 1.15 8.84 -1.13
N ALA A 25 1.73 7.76 -0.60
CA ALA A 25 1.85 7.51 0.83
C ALA A 25 3.05 8.25 1.43
N PHE A 26 4.18 8.21 0.74
CA PHE A 26 5.39 8.93 1.14
C PHE A 26 5.40 10.31 0.50
N GLY A 27 5.69 11.34 1.30
CA GLY A 27 5.96 12.69 0.81
C GLY A 27 7.36 12.80 0.22
N ASP A 28 8.04 13.90 0.50
CA ASP A 28 9.44 14.09 0.10
C ASP A 28 10.44 13.46 1.08
N ALA A 29 11.67 13.25 0.60
CA ALA A 29 12.76 12.68 1.41
C ALA A 29 13.04 13.46 2.70
N PRO A 30 13.07 14.82 2.72
CA PRO A 30 13.22 15.57 3.96
C PRO A 30 12.11 15.30 4.98
N SER A 31 10.85 15.15 4.54
CA SER A 31 9.72 14.89 5.41
C SER A 31 9.79 13.48 5.99
N VAL A 32 10.16 12.51 5.16
CA VAL A 32 10.42 11.14 5.61
C VAL A 32 11.51 11.12 6.69
N GLU A 33 12.65 11.76 6.44
CA GLU A 33 13.78 11.81 7.37
C GLU A 33 13.39 12.40 8.73
N ARG A 34 12.57 13.46 8.73
CA ARG A 34 12.11 14.10 9.98
C ARG A 34 11.07 13.28 10.75
N GLN A 35 10.22 12.51 10.08
CA GLN A 35 8.99 12.00 10.67
C GLN A 35 9.00 10.51 11.00
N TRP A 36 9.81 9.70 10.30
CA TRP A 36 9.72 8.23 10.38
C TRP A 36 9.84 7.71 11.82
N HIS A 37 10.74 8.30 12.61
CA HIS A 37 10.98 7.92 14.00
C HIS A 37 9.80 8.29 14.91
N ASP A 38 9.28 9.51 14.81
CA ASP A 38 8.14 9.98 15.60
C ASP A 38 6.84 9.25 15.25
N LEU A 39 6.72 8.80 14.00
CA LEU A 39 5.65 7.91 13.53
C LEU A 39 5.86 6.44 13.95
N ARG A 40 6.93 6.14 14.70
CA ARG A 40 7.28 4.82 15.24
C ARG A 40 7.52 3.74 14.19
N TYR A 41 8.07 4.12 13.03
CA TYR A 41 8.62 3.15 12.08
C TYR A 41 9.97 2.62 12.58
N LEU A 42 10.32 1.39 12.20
CA LEU A 42 11.57 0.74 12.62
C LEU A 42 12.81 1.28 11.89
N ALA A 43 12.63 1.88 10.73
CA ALA A 43 13.67 2.46 9.88
C ALA A 43 13.06 3.49 8.92
N PRO A 44 13.84 4.44 8.36
CA PRO A 44 13.35 5.30 7.29
C PRO A 44 13.02 4.45 6.05
N PRO A 45 11.86 4.65 5.40
CA PRO A 45 11.50 3.93 4.18
C PRO A 45 12.47 4.24 3.03
N ALA A 46 12.92 3.21 2.35
CA ALA A 46 13.62 3.35 1.07
C ALA A 46 12.59 3.65 -0.04
N VAL A 47 12.16 4.91 -0.14
CA VAL A 47 11.03 5.33 -0.99
C VAL A 47 11.12 4.82 -2.44
N PRO A 48 12.27 4.92 -3.15
CA PRO A 48 12.35 4.39 -4.52
C PRO A 48 12.10 2.88 -4.60
N ALA A 49 12.64 2.11 -3.65
CA ALA A 49 12.43 0.67 -3.59
C ALA A 49 10.97 0.33 -3.24
N ALA A 50 10.38 1.06 -2.29
CA ALA A 50 8.99 0.88 -1.90
C ALA A 50 8.02 1.14 -3.08
N ILE A 51 8.30 2.13 -3.93
CA ILE A 51 7.51 2.38 -5.15
C ILE A 51 7.61 1.19 -6.11
N ALA A 52 8.82 0.71 -6.40
CA ALA A 52 9.02 -0.41 -7.31
C ALA A 52 8.47 -1.75 -6.78
N GLU A 53 8.49 -1.96 -5.46
CA GLU A 53 7.83 -3.09 -4.80
C GLU A 53 6.30 -2.97 -4.91
N TYR A 54 5.78 -1.77 -4.74
CA TYR A 54 4.34 -1.51 -4.83
C TYR A 54 3.81 -1.73 -6.25
N ASP A 55 4.52 -1.25 -7.27
CA ASP A 55 4.16 -1.48 -8.67
C ASP A 55 4.06 -3.00 -8.95
N ARG A 56 5.03 -3.78 -8.45
CA ARG A 56 5.00 -5.25 -8.54
C ARG A 56 3.83 -5.88 -7.78
N PHE A 57 3.52 -5.38 -6.59
CA PHE A 57 2.38 -5.84 -5.81
C PHE A 57 1.05 -5.63 -6.55
N LEU A 58 0.86 -4.48 -7.21
CA LEU A 58 -0.34 -4.22 -8.01
C LEU A 58 -0.45 -5.19 -9.19
N THR A 59 0.65 -5.46 -9.89
CA THR A 59 0.67 -6.47 -10.96
C THR A 59 0.23 -7.86 -10.46
N LEU A 60 0.61 -8.24 -9.23
CA LEU A 60 0.18 -9.52 -8.65
C LEU A 60 -1.31 -9.54 -8.32
N LEU A 61 -1.87 -8.44 -7.81
CA LEU A 61 -3.31 -8.32 -7.56
C LEU A 61 -4.11 -8.43 -8.86
N GLU A 62 -3.69 -7.71 -9.90
CA GLU A 62 -4.31 -7.75 -11.23
C GLU A 62 -4.24 -9.16 -11.82
N ALA A 63 -3.08 -9.82 -11.74
CA ALA A 63 -2.91 -11.20 -12.22
C ALA A 63 -3.77 -12.21 -11.45
N ALA A 64 -4.05 -11.96 -10.17
CA ALA A 64 -4.96 -12.77 -9.35
C ALA A 64 -6.45 -12.50 -9.64
N GLY A 65 -6.75 -11.48 -10.46
CA GLY A 65 -8.10 -11.06 -10.83
C GLY A 65 -8.83 -10.29 -9.74
N VAL A 66 -8.07 -9.53 -8.93
CA VAL A 66 -8.58 -8.63 -7.89
C VAL A 66 -8.82 -7.22 -8.45
#